data_AF-A0A929IZT9-F1
#
_entry.id   AF-A0A929IZT9-F1
#
_cell.length_a   1.000
_cell.length_b   1.000
_cell.length_c   1.000
_cell.angle_alpha   90.00
_cell.angle_beta   90.00
_cell.angle_gamma   90.00
#
_symmetry.space_group_name_H-M   'P 1'
#
loop_
_entity.id
_entity.type
_entity.pdbx_description
1 polymer ?
#
loop_
_entity_poly.entity_id
_entity_poly.type
_entity_poly.pdbx_seq_one_letter_code
_entity_poly.pdbx_strand_id
1 'polypeptide(L)'
;MIIKQATINIFASSIFLTVVLLLGYGVYYLNQAILEEEIAIVEQIKFKQLGIDLADASDYLTDEARKFAVTGNIKHLQNYWREIEVTKTRNNVLASLKILNAPQQELDLLTLAKQNSDALVATETRSMRLMLETLAVKKMHPIIATWKLNSTEQALPNDKKIQLAIKIMFDNQYDADKNIIMKPIAKFQHMMNTRAELEVQTHKNKTQMAIAILFGLIVIITVVMAIVLWIFRVQVGSPIANYIKVLHTNYNSDCTLKPAGIEELRLLANAFNQQFNLNQKQLQENKQLIEDIVQVSKKLAEGDLRATLQAEYKGDFSQIKNALETALIGLNITIWKTKEVADQVMQLITQIRSIGQNLASSTEQQSAAMEEITSSLEESDAQIK
;
A
#
# COMPACT_ATOMS: atom_id res chain seq x y z
N MET A 1 -16.69 -10.47 17.93
CA MET A 1 -15.42 -10.18 18.62
C MET A 1 -15.22 -8.68 18.59
N ILE A 2 -14.96 -8.04 19.74
CA ILE A 2 -14.65 -6.61 19.80
C ILE A 2 -13.15 -6.48 19.52
N ILE A 3 -12.78 -5.61 18.59
CA ILE A 3 -11.41 -5.45 18.13
C ILE A 3 -10.93 -4.06 18.53
N LYS A 4 -9.73 -3.99 19.12
CA LYS A 4 -9.04 -2.73 19.43
C LYS A 4 -8.43 -2.14 18.17
N GLN A 5 -8.39 -0.82 18.07
CA GLN A 5 -7.73 -0.15 16.93
C GLN A 5 -6.25 -0.51 16.84
N ALA A 6 -5.56 -0.62 17.98
CA ALA A 6 -4.16 -1.03 18.03
C ALA A 6 -3.93 -2.42 17.42
N THR A 7 -4.85 -3.36 17.65
CA THR A 7 -4.77 -4.70 17.06
C THR A 7 -4.87 -4.64 15.54
N ILE A 8 -5.83 -3.89 14.98
CA ILE A 8 -5.97 -3.70 13.52
C ILE A 8 -4.69 -3.11 12.93
N ASN A 9 -4.14 -2.08 13.57
CA ASN A 9 -2.93 -1.39 13.10
C ASN A 9 -1.70 -2.29 13.12
N ILE A 10 -1.52 -3.09 14.18
CA ILE A 10 -0.40 -4.05 14.29
C ILE A 10 -0.52 -5.10 13.19
N PHE A 11 -1.70 -5.69 12.99
CA PHE A 11 -1.89 -6.67 11.91
C PHE A 11 -1.65 -6.05 10.53
N ALA A 12 -2.20 -4.87 10.26
CA ALA A 12 -2.00 -4.19 8.98
C ALA A 12 -0.51 -3.87 8.72
N SER A 13 0.21 -3.39 9.73
CA SER A 13 1.64 -3.05 9.62
C SER A 13 2.51 -4.30 9.44
N SER A 14 2.24 -5.36 10.18
CA SER A 14 2.96 -6.64 10.06
C SER A 14 2.75 -7.28 8.69
N ILE A 15 1.52 -7.27 8.19
CA ILE A 15 1.21 -7.77 6.84
C ILE A 15 1.92 -6.91 5.79
N PHE A 16 1.87 -5.57 5.93
CA PHE A 16 2.55 -4.66 5.02
C PHE A 16 4.07 -4.89 4.99
N LEU A 17 4.72 -5.02 6.15
CA LEU A 17 6.16 -5.28 6.22
C LEU A 17 6.52 -6.63 5.58
N THR A 18 5.73 -7.67 5.86
CA THR A 18 5.95 -9.02 5.28
C THR A 18 5.84 -8.98 3.76
N VAL A 19 4.83 -8.28 3.25
CA VAL A 19 4.61 -8.04 1.83
C VAL A 19 5.80 -7.32 1.19
N VAL A 20 6.31 -6.26 1.81
CA VAL A 20 7.43 -5.47 1.27
C VAL A 20 8.69 -6.32 1.19
N LEU A 21 8.95 -7.14 2.22
CA LEU A 21 10.07 -8.08 2.20
C LEU A 21 9.92 -9.14 1.10
N LEU A 22 8.72 -9.70 0.91
CA LEU A 22 8.45 -10.67 -0.16
C LEU A 22 8.59 -10.05 -1.55
N LEU A 23 8.14 -8.81 -1.75
CA LEU A 23 8.35 -8.08 -3.00
C LEU A 23 9.84 -7.83 -3.25
N GLY A 24 10.57 -7.36 -2.24
CA GLY A 24 12.00 -7.12 -2.35
C GLY A 24 12.77 -8.40 -2.73
N TYR A 25 12.44 -9.51 -2.07
CA TYR A 25 13.00 -10.81 -2.42
C TYR A 25 12.59 -11.27 -3.82
N GLY A 26 11.33 -11.08 -4.21
CA GLY A 26 10.83 -11.41 -5.55
C GLY A 26 11.55 -10.63 -6.66
N VAL A 27 11.81 -9.34 -6.45
CA VAL A 27 12.58 -8.50 -7.39
C VAL A 27 14.02 -8.97 -7.46
N TYR A 28 14.65 -9.28 -6.32
CA TYR A 28 15.99 -9.85 -6.29
C TYR A 28 16.07 -11.18 -7.09
N TYR A 29 15.11 -12.08 -6.86
CA TYR A 29 15.03 -13.36 -7.56
C TYR A 29 14.81 -13.19 -9.06
N LEU A 30 13.94 -12.26 -9.47
CA LEU A 30 13.75 -11.92 -10.89
C LEU A 30 15.03 -11.41 -11.53
N ASN A 31 15.75 -10.50 -10.88
CA ASN A 31 17.01 -9.98 -11.40
C ASN A 31 18.06 -11.09 -11.59
N GLN A 32 18.15 -12.04 -10.65
CA GLN A 32 19.03 -13.20 -10.80
C GLN A 32 18.60 -14.09 -11.97
N ALA A 33 17.30 -14.36 -12.13
CA ALA A 33 16.78 -15.16 -13.24
C ALA A 33 17.06 -14.52 -14.61
N ILE A 34 16.89 -13.19 -14.72
CA ILE A 34 17.20 -12.43 -15.95
C ILE A 34 18.70 -12.52 -16.26
N LEU A 35 19.56 -12.39 -15.26
CA LEU A 35 21.01 -12.47 -15.45
C LEU A 35 21.45 -13.87 -15.91
N GLU A 36 20.90 -14.94 -15.33
CA GLU A 36 21.14 -16.31 -15.81
C GLU A 36 20.64 -16.51 -17.25
N GLU A 37 19.47 -15.97 -17.60
CA GLU A 37 18.93 -16.03 -18.97
C GLU A 37 19.82 -15.30 -19.97
N GLU A 38 20.31 -14.10 -19.63
CA GLU A 38 21.21 -13.32 -20.49
C GLU A 38 22.53 -14.05 -20.73
N ILE A 39 23.11 -14.64 -19.69
CA ILE A 39 24.32 -15.47 -19.80
C ILE A 39 24.08 -16.65 -20.75
N ALA A 40 22.98 -17.38 -20.57
CA ALA A 40 22.64 -18.53 -21.43
C ALA A 40 22.45 -18.12 -22.89
N ILE A 41 21.84 -16.95 -23.16
CA ILE A 41 21.68 -16.42 -24.53
C ILE A 41 23.05 -16.08 -25.14
N VAL A 42 23.93 -15.41 -24.39
CA VAL A 42 25.28 -15.06 -24.85
C VAL A 42 26.09 -16.31 -25.16
N GLU A 43 26.01 -17.34 -24.31
CA GLU A 43 26.66 -18.62 -24.54
C GLU A 43 26.10 -19.35 -25.76
N GLN A 44 24.78 -19.36 -25.95
CA GLN A 44 24.15 -19.91 -27.15
C GLN A 44 24.67 -19.24 -28.44
N ILE A 45 24.80 -17.91 -28.44
CA ILE A 45 25.34 -17.16 -29.59
C ILE A 45 26.79 -17.56 -29.85
N LYS A 46 27.63 -17.64 -28.80
CA LYS A 46 29.04 -18.07 -28.93
C LYS A 46 29.15 -19.48 -29.49
N PHE A 47 28.38 -20.42 -28.95
CA PHE A 47 28.33 -21.80 -29.44
C PHE A 47 27.95 -21.85 -30.92
N LYS A 48 26.87 -21.17 -31.31
CA LYS A 48 26.41 -21.10 -32.69
C LYS A 48 27.48 -20.52 -33.62
N GLN A 49 28.15 -19.44 -33.23
CA GLN A 49 29.20 -18.82 -34.02
C GLN A 49 30.40 -19.76 -34.20
N LEU A 50 30.86 -20.40 -33.11
CA LEU A 50 31.94 -21.39 -33.18
C LEU A 50 31.60 -22.57 -34.10
N GLY A 51 30.34 -23.00 -34.09
CA GLY A 51 29.83 -24.00 -35.03
C GLY A 51 29.91 -23.54 -36.48
N ILE A 52 29.54 -22.30 -36.77
CA ILE A 52 29.63 -21.69 -38.12
C ILE A 52 31.09 -21.57 -38.56
N ASP A 53 31.94 -20.97 -37.73
CA ASP A 53 33.37 -20.78 -38.01
C ASP A 53 34.07 -22.10 -38.36
N LEU A 54 33.66 -23.20 -37.71
CA LEU A 54 34.20 -24.52 -37.99
C LEU A 54 33.81 -25.05 -39.37
N ALA A 55 32.56 -24.87 -39.77
CA ALA A 55 32.07 -25.26 -41.09
C ALA A 55 32.71 -24.39 -42.17
N ASP A 56 32.76 -23.07 -41.96
CA ASP A 56 33.35 -22.11 -42.89
C ASP A 56 34.85 -22.35 -43.07
N ALA A 57 35.58 -22.65 -41.99
CA ALA A 57 37.00 -23.02 -42.10
C ALA A 57 37.21 -24.30 -42.91
N SER A 58 36.24 -25.24 -42.83
CA SER A 58 36.27 -26.44 -43.66
C SER A 58 36.10 -26.11 -45.13
N ASP A 59 35.13 -25.29 -45.47
CA ASP A 59 34.83 -24.92 -46.84
C ASP A 59 35.91 -24.02 -47.43
N TYR A 60 36.48 -23.11 -46.62
CA TYR A 60 37.61 -22.28 -47.01
C TYR A 60 38.81 -23.10 -47.47
N LEU A 61 39.20 -24.16 -46.74
CA LEU A 61 40.31 -25.03 -47.14
C LEU A 61 40.04 -25.73 -48.48
N THR A 62 38.84 -26.28 -48.64
CA THR A 62 38.42 -26.92 -49.89
C THR A 62 38.43 -25.94 -51.06
N ASP A 63 37.92 -24.73 -50.84
CA ASP A 63 37.86 -23.67 -51.84
C ASP A 63 39.24 -23.21 -52.28
N GLU A 64 40.16 -22.94 -51.35
CA GLU A 64 41.52 -22.51 -51.69
C GLU A 64 42.29 -23.64 -52.39
N ALA A 65 42.11 -24.90 -51.98
CA ALA A 65 42.69 -26.05 -52.66
C ALA A 65 42.16 -26.20 -54.11
N ARG A 66 40.84 -26.11 -54.31
CA ARG A 66 40.20 -26.16 -55.63
C ARG A 66 40.63 -25.02 -56.52
N LYS A 67 40.61 -23.78 -56.01
CA LYS A 67 41.07 -22.59 -56.75
C LYS A 67 42.53 -22.72 -57.16
N PHE A 68 43.40 -23.24 -56.29
CA PHE A 68 44.79 -23.51 -56.66
C PHE A 68 44.90 -24.58 -57.75
N ALA A 69 44.18 -25.70 -57.61
CA ALA A 69 44.21 -26.79 -58.57
C ALA A 69 43.72 -26.37 -59.97
N VAL A 70 42.84 -25.37 -60.08
CA VAL A 70 42.36 -24.86 -61.37
C VAL A 70 43.27 -23.75 -61.92
N THR A 71 43.68 -22.81 -61.07
CA THR A 71 44.33 -21.57 -61.53
C THR A 71 45.86 -21.62 -61.50
N GLY A 72 46.45 -22.50 -60.69
CA GLY A 72 47.88 -22.48 -60.36
C GLY A 72 48.33 -21.23 -59.57
N ASN A 73 47.41 -20.37 -59.13
CA ASN A 73 47.77 -19.12 -58.45
C ASN A 73 48.26 -19.40 -57.02
N ILE A 74 49.55 -19.14 -56.80
CA ILE A 74 50.26 -19.38 -55.53
C ILE A 74 49.59 -18.70 -54.32
N LYS A 75 48.82 -17.62 -54.51
CA LYS A 75 48.08 -16.98 -53.40
C LYS A 75 47.12 -17.96 -52.73
N HIS A 76 46.41 -18.79 -53.50
CA HIS A 76 45.47 -19.78 -52.95
C HIS A 76 46.20 -20.87 -52.17
N LEU A 77 47.35 -21.32 -52.69
CA LEU A 77 48.22 -22.25 -51.97
C LEU A 77 48.69 -21.67 -50.63
N GLN A 78 49.14 -20.41 -50.61
CA GLN A 78 49.59 -19.74 -49.40
C GLN A 78 48.46 -19.56 -48.39
N ASN A 79 47.26 -19.20 -48.85
CA ASN A 79 46.09 -19.07 -48.01
C ASN A 79 45.72 -20.40 -47.33
N TYR A 80 45.71 -21.49 -48.11
CA TYR A 80 45.45 -22.84 -47.59
C TYR A 80 46.43 -23.23 -46.47
N TRP A 81 47.74 -23.11 -46.71
CA TRP A 81 48.74 -23.47 -45.70
C TRP A 81 48.76 -22.50 -44.52
N ARG A 82 48.44 -21.21 -44.75
CA ARG A 82 48.24 -20.25 -43.65
C ARG A 82 47.11 -20.69 -42.74
N GLU A 83 45.99 -21.15 -43.29
CA GLU A 83 44.88 -21.66 -42.47
C GLU A 83 45.30 -22.88 -41.64
N ILE A 84 46.02 -23.84 -42.21
CA ILE A 84 46.46 -25.05 -41.50
C ILE A 84 47.49 -24.77 -40.42
N GLU A 85 48.49 -23.93 -40.71
CA GLU A 85 49.67 -23.79 -39.85
C GLU A 85 49.65 -22.56 -38.95
N VAL A 86 49.00 -21.48 -39.39
CA VAL A 86 49.01 -20.18 -38.72
C VAL A 86 47.65 -19.88 -38.12
N THR A 87 46.60 -19.72 -38.93
CA THR A 87 45.26 -19.31 -38.46
C THR A 87 44.64 -20.38 -37.56
N LYS A 88 44.72 -21.66 -37.98
CA LYS A 88 44.29 -22.83 -37.20
C LYS A 88 42.87 -22.71 -36.66
N THR A 89 41.93 -22.17 -37.44
CA THR A 89 40.56 -21.84 -36.99
C THR A 89 39.90 -23.02 -36.30
N ARG A 90 39.96 -24.22 -36.91
CA ARG A 90 39.39 -25.43 -36.33
C ARG A 90 39.97 -25.81 -34.96
N ASN A 91 41.29 -25.65 -34.76
CA ASN A 91 41.94 -25.94 -33.49
C ASN A 91 41.54 -24.91 -32.42
N ASN A 92 41.45 -23.63 -32.81
CA ASN A 92 41.03 -22.56 -31.91
C ASN A 92 39.57 -22.70 -31.49
N VAL A 93 38.69 -23.12 -32.41
CA VAL A 93 37.29 -23.46 -32.11
C VAL A 93 37.22 -24.61 -31.11
N LEU A 94 37.95 -25.71 -31.36
CA LEU A 94 38.03 -26.84 -30.44
C LEU A 94 38.53 -26.44 -29.03
N ALA A 95 39.53 -25.57 -28.95
CA ALA A 95 40.04 -25.06 -27.68
C ALA A 95 38.99 -24.19 -26.96
N SER A 96 38.30 -23.31 -27.71
CA SER A 96 37.24 -22.46 -27.17
C SER A 96 36.07 -23.27 -26.62
N LEU A 97 35.64 -24.31 -27.34
CA LEU A 97 34.56 -25.20 -26.89
C LEU A 97 34.92 -25.99 -25.63
N LYS A 98 36.20 -26.37 -25.46
CA LYS A 98 36.67 -26.99 -24.20
C LYS A 98 36.61 -26.03 -23.03
N ILE A 99 36.98 -24.76 -23.24
CA ILE A 99 36.90 -23.71 -22.22
C ILE A 99 35.43 -23.45 -21.83
N LEU A 100 34.52 -23.52 -22.79
CA LEU A 100 33.07 -23.41 -22.58
C LEU A 100 32.42 -24.71 -22.05
N ASN A 101 33.21 -25.69 -21.61
CA ASN A 101 32.73 -26.96 -21.06
C ASN A 101 31.75 -27.72 -21.97
N ALA A 102 31.97 -27.71 -23.29
CA ALA A 102 31.17 -28.50 -24.21
C ALA A 102 31.23 -30.01 -23.85
N PRO A 103 30.10 -30.74 -23.89
CA PRO A 103 30.06 -32.17 -23.58
C PRO A 103 31.06 -32.99 -24.39
N GLN A 104 31.65 -34.02 -23.77
CA GLN A 104 32.67 -34.85 -24.44
C GLN A 104 32.15 -35.48 -25.74
N GLN A 105 30.89 -35.93 -25.77
CA GLN A 105 30.26 -36.50 -26.97
C GLN A 105 30.19 -35.51 -28.15
N GLU A 106 30.02 -34.21 -27.86
CA GLU A 106 30.05 -33.15 -28.87
C GLU A 106 31.49 -32.92 -29.37
N LEU A 107 32.46 -32.91 -28.46
CA LEU A 107 33.88 -32.77 -28.78
C LEU A 107 34.44 -33.96 -29.59
N ASP A 108 33.92 -35.17 -29.37
CA ASP A 108 34.33 -36.38 -30.10
C ASP A 108 33.95 -36.30 -31.59
N LEU A 109 32.79 -35.72 -31.91
CA LEU A 109 32.38 -35.48 -33.30
C LEU A 109 33.34 -34.53 -34.02
N LEU A 110 33.82 -33.51 -33.31
CA LEU A 110 34.79 -32.57 -33.87
C LEU A 110 36.18 -33.16 -34.02
N THR A 111 36.56 -34.04 -33.09
CA THR A 111 37.80 -34.83 -33.20
C THR A 111 37.75 -35.75 -34.41
N LEU A 112 36.61 -36.40 -34.65
CA LEU A 112 36.37 -37.22 -35.84
C LEU A 112 36.42 -36.38 -37.13
N ALA A 113 35.75 -35.22 -37.15
CA ALA A 113 35.81 -34.30 -38.29
C ALA A 113 37.25 -33.86 -38.60
N LYS A 114 38.04 -33.57 -37.56
CA LYS A 114 39.45 -33.22 -37.69
C LYS A 114 40.26 -34.37 -38.28
N GLN A 115 40.12 -35.59 -37.77
CA GLN A 115 40.82 -36.77 -38.29
C GLN A 115 40.50 -37.00 -39.78
N ASN A 116 39.21 -36.90 -40.15
CA ASN A 116 38.77 -37.02 -41.53
C ASN A 116 39.37 -35.91 -42.41
N SER A 117 39.47 -34.68 -41.89
CA SER A 117 40.11 -33.59 -42.64
C SER A 117 41.61 -33.75 -42.76
N ASP A 118 42.30 -34.21 -41.72
CA ASP A 118 43.74 -34.45 -41.74
C ASP A 118 44.07 -35.54 -42.80
N ALA A 119 43.18 -36.51 -43.01
CA ALA A 119 43.28 -37.46 -44.13
C ALA A 119 43.09 -36.80 -45.50
N LEU A 120 42.12 -35.89 -45.65
CA LEU A 120 41.88 -35.18 -46.92
C LEU A 120 43.04 -34.25 -47.32
N VAL A 121 43.76 -33.69 -46.35
CA VAL A 121 44.98 -32.88 -46.60
C VAL A 121 46.00 -33.65 -47.44
N ALA A 122 46.08 -34.97 -47.32
CA ALA A 122 46.96 -35.80 -48.13
C ALA A 122 46.56 -35.78 -49.61
N THR A 123 45.27 -35.94 -49.91
CA THR A 123 44.70 -35.85 -51.26
C THR A 123 44.90 -34.46 -51.86
N GLU A 124 44.68 -33.41 -51.05
CA GLU A 124 44.88 -32.02 -51.46
C GLU A 124 46.37 -31.73 -51.73
N THR A 125 47.27 -32.22 -50.88
CA THR A 125 48.73 -32.11 -51.04
C THR A 125 49.20 -32.79 -52.32
N ARG A 126 48.65 -33.97 -52.68
CA ARG A 126 48.93 -34.64 -53.95
C ARG A 126 48.53 -33.80 -55.16
N SER A 127 47.33 -33.21 -55.14
CA SER A 127 46.87 -32.31 -56.20
C SER A 127 47.76 -31.07 -56.30
N MET A 128 48.08 -30.45 -55.17
CA MET A 128 48.98 -29.29 -55.12
C MET A 128 50.38 -29.62 -55.63
N ARG A 129 50.91 -30.81 -55.30
CA ARG A 129 52.20 -31.29 -55.79
C ARG A 129 52.22 -31.41 -57.31
N LEU A 130 51.20 -32.04 -57.89
CA LEU A 130 51.06 -32.19 -59.34
C LEU A 130 51.03 -30.83 -60.05
N MET A 131 50.28 -29.86 -59.51
CA MET A 131 50.22 -28.50 -60.06
C MET A 131 51.56 -27.76 -59.93
N LEU A 132 52.24 -27.87 -58.79
CA LEU A 132 53.53 -27.16 -58.59
C LEU A 132 54.66 -27.67 -59.48
N GLU A 133 54.63 -28.95 -59.90
CA GLU A 133 55.60 -29.46 -60.88
C GLU A 133 55.47 -28.80 -62.25
N THR A 134 54.27 -28.36 -62.64
CA THR A 134 54.05 -27.71 -63.94
C THR A 134 54.44 -26.23 -63.94
N LEU A 135 54.41 -25.60 -62.77
CA LEU A 135 54.76 -24.19 -62.55
C LEU A 135 56.25 -23.94 -62.30
N ALA A 136 57.09 -24.99 -62.27
CA ALA A 136 58.53 -24.93 -62.04
C ALA A 136 58.95 -24.11 -60.78
N VAL A 137 58.14 -24.17 -59.72
CA VAL A 137 58.36 -23.40 -58.49
C VAL A 137 59.58 -23.94 -57.73
N LYS A 138 60.61 -23.10 -57.53
CA LYS A 138 61.86 -23.49 -56.87
C LYS A 138 61.72 -23.77 -55.36
N LYS A 139 60.77 -23.13 -54.69
CA LYS A 139 60.56 -23.26 -53.24
C LYS A 139 59.12 -23.67 -52.97
N MET A 140 58.93 -24.93 -52.61
CA MET A 140 57.63 -25.47 -52.24
C MET A 140 57.46 -25.50 -50.72
N HIS A 141 56.21 -25.56 -50.26
CA HIS A 141 55.89 -25.86 -48.86
C HIS A 141 56.53 -27.21 -48.46
N PRO A 142 57.13 -27.37 -47.26
CA PRO A 142 57.86 -28.59 -46.89
C PRO A 142 57.05 -29.87 -47.06
N ILE A 143 55.79 -29.87 -46.61
CA ILE A 143 54.89 -31.03 -46.70
C ILE A 143 54.65 -31.44 -48.16
N ILE A 144 54.48 -30.46 -49.06
CA ILE A 144 54.32 -30.73 -50.49
C ILE A 144 55.64 -31.19 -51.11
N ALA A 145 56.77 -30.61 -50.72
CA ALA A 145 58.08 -30.99 -51.23
C ALA A 145 58.43 -32.45 -50.91
N THR A 146 57.99 -32.95 -49.75
CA THR A 146 58.18 -34.34 -49.33
C THR A 146 57.19 -35.33 -49.96
N TRP A 147 56.12 -34.84 -50.59
CA TRP A 147 55.14 -35.70 -51.23
C TRP A 147 55.73 -36.38 -52.48
N LYS A 148 55.85 -37.71 -52.44
CA LYS A 148 56.37 -38.50 -53.56
C LYS A 148 55.23 -38.88 -54.51
N LEU A 149 55.25 -38.30 -55.72
CA LEU A 149 54.43 -38.80 -56.82
C LEU A 149 54.89 -40.20 -57.20
N ASN A 150 53.95 -41.06 -57.61
CA ASN A 150 54.32 -42.37 -58.13
C ASN A 150 54.99 -42.23 -59.52
N SER A 151 55.67 -43.30 -59.97
CA SER A 151 56.42 -43.28 -61.23
C SER A 151 55.54 -42.93 -62.44
N THR A 152 54.29 -43.37 -62.45
CA THR A 152 53.31 -43.07 -63.51
C THR A 152 52.97 -41.59 -63.54
N GLU A 153 52.67 -41.00 -62.39
CA GLU A 153 52.33 -39.58 -62.24
C GLU A 153 53.51 -38.66 -62.57
N GLN A 154 54.71 -39.05 -62.15
CA GLN A 154 55.91 -38.25 -62.36
C GLN A 154 56.26 -38.16 -63.85
N ALA A 155 56.02 -39.23 -64.61
CA ALA A 155 56.22 -39.31 -66.06
C ALA A 155 55.13 -38.61 -66.90
N LEU A 156 54.02 -38.14 -66.29
CA LEU A 156 52.96 -37.47 -67.02
C LEU A 156 53.45 -36.14 -67.64
N PRO A 157 53.05 -35.82 -68.88
CA PRO A 157 53.18 -34.47 -69.44
C PRO A 157 52.45 -33.41 -68.59
N ASN A 158 52.90 -32.15 -68.67
CA ASN A 158 52.37 -31.06 -67.83
C ASN A 158 50.85 -30.86 -67.99
N ASP A 159 50.30 -30.96 -69.20
CA ASP A 159 48.86 -30.86 -69.44
C ASP A 159 48.09 -31.99 -68.73
N LYS A 160 48.62 -33.21 -68.74
CA LYS A 160 48.05 -34.36 -68.02
C LYS A 160 48.18 -34.25 -66.51
N LYS A 161 49.27 -33.67 -66.00
CA LYS A 161 49.43 -33.36 -64.57
C LYS A 161 48.39 -32.34 -64.09
N ILE A 162 48.14 -31.28 -64.88
CA ILE A 162 47.09 -30.29 -64.57
C ILE A 162 45.71 -30.95 -64.56
N GLN A 163 45.38 -31.73 -65.59
CA GLN A 163 44.10 -32.45 -65.66
C GLN A 163 43.91 -33.40 -64.47
N LEU A 164 44.96 -34.12 -64.06
CA LEU A 164 44.91 -34.99 -62.90
C LEU A 164 44.75 -34.21 -61.59
N ALA A 165 45.49 -33.11 -61.41
CA ALA A 165 45.37 -32.26 -60.22
C ALA A 165 43.95 -31.70 -60.05
N ILE A 166 43.34 -31.22 -61.14
CA ILE A 166 41.94 -30.78 -61.16
C ILE A 166 41.04 -31.97 -60.85
N LYS A 167 41.19 -33.10 -61.56
CA LYS A 167 40.33 -34.27 -61.35
C LYS A 167 40.31 -34.74 -59.89
N ILE A 168 41.46 -34.78 -59.23
CA ILE A 168 41.56 -35.18 -57.81
C ILE A 168 40.71 -34.27 -56.89
N MET A 169 40.53 -32.99 -57.22
CA MET A 169 39.80 -32.02 -56.39
C MET A 169 38.29 -31.93 -56.72
N PHE A 170 37.88 -32.51 -57.84
CA PHE A 170 36.54 -32.36 -58.42
C PHE A 170 35.93 -33.71 -58.82
N ASP A 171 36.48 -34.83 -58.35
CA ASP A 171 35.88 -36.14 -58.55
C ASP A 171 34.89 -36.49 -57.42
N ASN A 172 34.08 -37.52 -57.67
CA ASN A 172 33.08 -38.00 -56.72
C ASN A 172 33.71 -38.51 -55.41
N GLN A 173 34.98 -38.94 -55.44
CA GLN A 173 35.67 -39.43 -54.23
C GLN A 173 36.00 -38.27 -53.31
N TYR A 174 36.51 -37.17 -53.85
CA TYR A 174 36.76 -35.95 -53.08
C TYR A 174 35.47 -35.42 -52.45
N ASP A 175 34.37 -35.39 -53.20
CA ASP A 175 33.07 -34.98 -52.65
C ASP A 175 32.57 -35.94 -51.56
N ALA A 176 32.82 -37.26 -51.71
CA ALA A 176 32.51 -38.24 -50.67
C ALA A 176 33.37 -38.02 -49.40
N ASP A 177 34.66 -37.77 -49.54
CA ASP A 177 35.58 -37.50 -48.43
C ASP A 177 35.21 -36.19 -47.71
N LYS A 178 34.86 -35.15 -48.47
CA LYS A 178 34.36 -33.88 -47.92
C LYS A 178 33.06 -34.10 -47.13
N ASN A 179 32.14 -34.93 -47.64
CA ASN A 179 30.93 -35.28 -46.93
C ASN A 179 31.21 -36.05 -45.61
N ILE A 180 32.26 -36.88 -45.56
CA ILE A 180 32.71 -37.57 -44.34
C ILE A 180 33.22 -36.57 -43.29
N ILE A 181 33.77 -35.43 -43.69
CA ILE A 181 34.16 -34.32 -42.79
C ILE A 181 32.96 -33.51 -42.33
N MET A 182 32.03 -33.18 -43.23
CA MET A 182 30.91 -32.29 -42.92
C MET A 182 29.81 -32.98 -42.09
N LYS A 183 29.61 -34.30 -42.23
CA LYS A 183 28.59 -35.03 -41.46
C LYS A 183 28.77 -34.89 -39.94
N PRO A 184 29.95 -35.15 -39.34
CA PRO A 184 30.15 -34.93 -37.90
C PRO A 184 30.01 -33.46 -37.49
N ILE A 185 30.44 -32.50 -38.31
CA ILE A 185 30.28 -31.06 -38.03
C ILE A 185 28.80 -30.68 -37.97
N ALA A 186 28.00 -31.12 -38.95
CA ALA A 186 26.56 -30.86 -38.98
C ALA A 186 25.85 -31.53 -37.79
N LYS A 187 26.25 -32.75 -37.44
CA LYS A 187 25.71 -33.45 -36.26
C LYS A 187 26.05 -32.70 -34.96
N PHE A 188 27.28 -32.24 -34.81
CA PHE A 188 27.72 -31.43 -33.68
C PHE A 188 26.91 -30.13 -33.58
N GLN A 189 26.79 -29.36 -34.68
CA GLN A 189 26.01 -28.13 -34.72
C GLN A 189 24.56 -28.39 -34.29
N HIS A 190 23.94 -29.45 -34.79
CA HIS A 190 22.56 -29.79 -34.42
C HIS A 190 22.43 -30.13 -32.93
N MET A 191 23.32 -30.98 -32.39
CA MET A 191 23.29 -31.37 -30.96
C MET A 191 23.50 -30.17 -30.04
N MET A 192 24.54 -29.38 -30.31
CA MET A 192 24.90 -28.19 -29.54
C MET A 192 23.81 -27.11 -29.61
N ASN A 193 23.27 -26.82 -30.81
CA ASN A 193 22.19 -25.83 -30.96
C ASN A 193 20.94 -26.26 -30.20
N THR A 194 20.57 -27.54 -30.28
CA THR A 194 19.42 -28.10 -29.54
C THR A 194 19.64 -27.99 -28.02
N ARG A 195 20.83 -28.37 -27.53
CA ARG A 195 21.17 -28.26 -26.11
C ARG A 195 21.13 -26.81 -25.63
N ALA A 196 21.79 -25.90 -26.34
CA ALA A 196 21.86 -24.49 -25.97
C ALA A 196 20.46 -23.82 -26.05
N GLU A 197 19.62 -24.21 -27.00
CA GLU A 197 18.23 -23.76 -27.06
C GLU A 197 17.41 -24.27 -25.86
N LEU A 198 17.54 -25.54 -25.47
CA LEU A 198 16.89 -26.08 -24.28
C LEU A 198 17.33 -25.39 -22.99
N GLU A 199 18.61 -25.05 -22.88
CA GLU A 199 19.18 -24.31 -21.75
C GLU A 199 18.58 -22.90 -21.67
N VAL A 200 18.56 -22.16 -22.79
CA VAL A 200 17.90 -20.84 -22.88
C VAL A 200 16.41 -20.94 -22.54
N GLN A 201 15.70 -21.95 -23.03
CA GLN A 201 14.27 -22.13 -22.69
C GLN A 201 14.07 -22.44 -21.20
N THR A 202 14.97 -23.20 -20.59
CA THR A 202 14.91 -23.49 -19.15
C THR A 202 15.08 -22.22 -18.33
N HIS A 203 16.04 -21.36 -18.67
CA HIS A 203 16.23 -20.08 -17.99
C HIS A 203 15.09 -19.09 -18.28
N LYS A 204 14.59 -19.02 -19.51
CA LYS A 204 13.38 -18.25 -19.86
C LYS A 204 12.16 -18.65 -19.03
N ASN A 205 11.92 -19.95 -18.87
CA ASN A 205 10.81 -20.45 -18.06
C ASN A 205 10.97 -20.06 -16.58
N LYS A 206 12.20 -20.09 -16.03
CA LYS A 206 12.47 -19.58 -14.68
C LYS A 206 12.17 -18.08 -14.57
N THR A 207 12.61 -17.27 -15.54
CA THR A 207 12.31 -15.84 -15.59
C THR A 207 10.81 -15.58 -15.65
N GLN A 208 10.09 -16.29 -16.52
CA GLN A 208 8.63 -16.17 -16.62
C GLN A 208 7.92 -16.58 -15.33
N MET A 209 8.37 -17.65 -14.67
CA MET A 209 7.82 -18.06 -13.38
C MET A 209 8.09 -17.02 -12.29
N ALA A 210 9.28 -16.40 -12.27
CA ALA A 210 9.61 -15.30 -11.36
C ALA A 210 8.70 -14.07 -11.59
N ILE A 211 8.45 -13.69 -12.85
CA ILE A 211 7.50 -12.62 -13.21
C ILE A 211 6.08 -12.97 -12.73
N ALA A 212 5.62 -14.20 -12.97
CA ALA A 212 4.30 -14.65 -12.55
C ALA A 212 4.12 -14.61 -11.02
N ILE A 213 5.15 -15.00 -10.27
CA ILE A 213 5.17 -14.91 -8.80
C ILE A 213 5.06 -13.44 -8.36
N LEU A 214 5.85 -12.53 -8.96
CA LEU A 214 5.79 -11.09 -8.65
C LEU A 214 4.41 -10.48 -8.93
N PHE A 215 3.82 -10.81 -10.08
CA PHE A 215 2.47 -10.36 -10.40
C PHE A 215 1.44 -10.90 -9.40
N GLY A 216 1.55 -12.19 -9.02
CA GLY A 216 0.72 -12.80 -7.98
C GLY A 216 0.85 -12.08 -6.63
N LEU A 217 2.07 -11.71 -6.22
CA LEU A 217 2.29 -10.92 -5.01
C LEU A 217 1.59 -9.56 -5.09
N ILE A 218 1.70 -8.83 -6.20
CA ILE A 218 1.01 -7.53 -6.39
C ILE A 218 -0.51 -7.67 -6.24
N VAL A 219 -1.10 -8.73 -6.80
CA VAL A 219 -2.54 -9.00 -6.66
C VAL A 219 -2.91 -9.27 -5.20
N ILE A 220 -2.14 -10.10 -4.50
CA ILE A 220 -2.38 -10.40 -3.07
C ILE A 220 -2.34 -9.13 -2.23
N ILE A 221 -1.36 -8.24 -2.49
CA ILE A 221 -1.23 -6.96 -1.78
C ILE A 221 -2.44 -6.08 -1.99
N THR A 222 -2.92 -6.02 -3.24
CA THR A 222 -4.10 -5.23 -3.59
C THR A 222 -5.35 -5.74 -2.87
N VAL A 223 -5.53 -7.06 -2.81
CA VAL A 223 -6.65 -7.70 -2.09
C VAL A 223 -6.56 -7.45 -0.60
N VAL A 224 -5.38 -7.64 0.00
CA VAL A 224 -5.15 -7.37 1.43
C VAL A 224 -5.43 -5.91 1.76
N MET A 225 -4.94 -4.97 0.94
CA MET A 225 -5.19 -3.54 1.13
C MET A 225 -6.69 -3.23 1.05
N ALA A 226 -7.41 -3.81 0.09
CA ALA A 226 -8.85 -3.66 -0.02
C ALA A 226 -9.59 -4.18 1.22
N ILE A 227 -9.16 -5.32 1.79
CA ILE A 227 -9.73 -5.87 3.02
C ILE A 227 -9.47 -4.93 4.20
N VAL A 228 -8.24 -4.41 4.36
CA VAL A 228 -7.91 -3.45 5.42
C VAL A 228 -8.79 -2.21 5.31
N LEU A 229 -8.91 -1.60 4.13
CA LEU A 229 -9.76 -0.44 3.89
C LEU A 229 -11.25 -0.74 4.16
N TRP A 230 -11.72 -1.93 3.78
CA TRP A 230 -13.08 -2.37 4.06
C TRP A 230 -13.33 -2.50 5.57
N ILE A 231 -12.39 -3.09 6.32
CA ILE A 231 -12.45 -3.17 7.79
C ILE A 231 -12.51 -1.76 8.39
N PHE A 232 -11.63 -0.84 7.97
CA PHE A 232 -11.65 0.54 8.46
C PHE A 232 -12.99 1.24 8.18
N ARG A 233 -13.54 1.08 6.96
CA ARG A 233 -14.84 1.65 6.59
C ARG A 233 -15.96 1.13 7.49
N VAL A 234 -16.01 -0.18 7.75
CA VAL A 234 -17.10 -0.82 8.51
C VAL A 234 -16.93 -0.64 10.02
N GLN A 235 -15.72 -0.73 10.56
CA GLN A 235 -15.46 -0.71 12.01
C GLN A 235 -15.21 0.69 12.58
N VAL A 236 -14.83 1.66 11.75
CA VAL A 236 -14.52 3.03 12.19
C VAL A 236 -15.40 4.04 11.46
N GLY A 237 -15.36 4.05 10.13
CA GLY A 237 -16.04 5.07 9.32
C GLY A 237 -17.57 5.08 9.50
N SER A 238 -18.22 3.93 9.32
CA SER A 238 -19.69 3.83 9.41
C SER A 238 -20.23 4.10 10.82
N PRO A 239 -19.62 3.60 11.93
CA PRO A 239 -20.03 3.96 13.28
C PRO A 239 -19.92 5.45 13.58
N ILE A 240 -18.80 6.08 13.20
CA ILE A 240 -18.60 7.53 13.39
C ILE A 240 -19.68 8.32 12.63
N ALA A 241 -19.92 7.98 11.35
CA ALA A 241 -20.95 8.64 10.56
C ALA A 241 -22.34 8.50 11.20
N ASN A 242 -22.66 7.33 11.76
CA ASN A 242 -23.91 7.11 12.48
C ASN A 242 -23.99 7.94 13.77
N TYR A 243 -22.91 8.02 14.56
CA TYR A 243 -22.86 8.86 15.76
C TYR A 243 -23.08 10.34 15.41
N ILE A 244 -22.37 10.86 14.42
CA ILE A 244 -22.55 12.23 13.92
C ILE A 244 -24.01 12.47 13.50
N LYS A 245 -24.60 11.53 12.76
CA LYS A 245 -26.01 11.62 12.33
C LYS A 245 -26.97 11.71 13.51
N VAL A 246 -26.82 10.86 14.53
CA VAL A 246 -27.68 10.87 15.72
C VAL A 246 -27.52 12.19 16.49
N LEU A 247 -26.28 12.65 16.70
CA LEU A 247 -25.98 13.89 17.42
C LEU A 247 -26.57 15.13 16.73
N HIS A 248 -26.56 15.18 15.41
CA HIS A 248 -27.16 16.30 14.67
C HIS A 248 -28.69 16.22 14.56
N THR A 249 -29.26 15.02 14.42
CA THR A 249 -30.70 14.88 14.16
C THR A 249 -31.53 14.99 15.44
N ASN A 250 -31.03 14.47 16.57
CA ASN A 250 -31.81 14.30 17.80
C ASN A 250 -31.39 15.26 18.92
N TYR A 251 -30.85 16.44 18.59
CA TYR A 251 -30.31 17.38 19.59
C TYR A 251 -31.30 17.73 20.73
N ASN A 252 -32.60 17.83 20.42
CA ASN A 252 -33.66 18.16 21.38
C ASN A 252 -34.43 16.93 21.92
N SER A 253 -33.98 15.72 21.59
CA SER A 253 -34.68 14.45 21.87
C SER A 253 -33.72 13.42 22.49
N ASP A 254 -34.13 12.15 22.56
CA ASP A 254 -33.23 11.05 22.96
C ASP A 254 -32.03 10.95 22.00
N CYS A 255 -30.86 11.34 22.50
CA CYS A 255 -29.60 11.40 21.78
C CYS A 255 -28.67 10.22 22.14
N THR A 256 -29.25 9.09 22.56
CA THR A 256 -28.46 7.90 22.92
C THR A 256 -27.77 7.26 21.70
N LEU A 257 -26.46 7.08 21.81
CA LEU A 257 -25.62 6.42 20.82
C LEU A 257 -25.66 4.91 21.00
N LYS A 258 -25.85 4.14 19.92
CA LYS A 258 -25.77 2.67 19.97
C LYS A 258 -24.32 2.22 19.84
N PRO A 259 -23.67 1.61 20.86
CA PRO A 259 -22.25 1.28 20.82
C PRO A 259 -21.90 0.34 19.66
N ALA A 260 -21.11 0.83 18.71
CA ALA A 260 -20.72 0.12 17.49
C ALA A 260 -19.25 0.38 17.12
N GLY A 261 -18.71 -0.49 16.27
CA GLY A 261 -17.32 -0.40 15.80
C GLY A 261 -16.29 -0.97 16.76
N ILE A 262 -15.07 -0.43 16.66
CA ILE A 262 -13.93 -0.75 17.53
C ILE A 262 -14.22 -0.49 19.02
N GLU A 263 -13.44 -1.12 19.90
CA GLU A 263 -13.59 -1.00 21.36
C GLU A 263 -13.62 0.45 21.83
N GLU A 264 -12.71 1.27 21.31
CA GLU A 264 -12.56 2.67 21.67
C GLU A 264 -13.81 3.49 21.31
N LEU A 265 -14.44 3.24 20.16
CA LEU A 265 -15.69 3.90 19.77
C LEU A 265 -16.90 3.42 20.58
N ARG A 266 -16.90 2.16 21.02
CA ARG A 266 -17.94 1.63 21.90
C ARG A 266 -17.83 2.24 23.30
N LEU A 267 -16.61 2.33 23.84
CA LEU A 267 -16.33 3.00 25.11
C LEU A 267 -16.72 4.48 25.06
N LEU A 268 -16.39 5.17 23.96
CA LEU A 268 -16.80 6.55 23.75
C LEU A 268 -18.33 6.71 23.76
N ALA A 269 -19.06 5.86 23.05
CA ALA A 269 -20.52 5.88 23.04
C ALA A 269 -21.12 5.62 24.42
N ASN A 270 -20.59 4.67 25.17
CA ASN A 270 -21.03 4.38 26.52
C ASN A 270 -20.79 5.56 27.47
N ALA A 271 -19.59 6.15 27.44
CA ALA A 271 -19.25 7.31 28.26
C ALA A 271 -20.13 8.53 27.92
N PHE A 272 -20.36 8.76 26.62
CA PHE A 272 -21.28 9.80 26.15
C PHE A 272 -22.71 9.57 26.66
N ASN A 273 -23.25 8.35 26.50
CA ASN A 273 -24.60 8.04 26.96
C ASN A 273 -24.77 8.22 28.47
N GLN A 274 -23.77 7.79 29.25
CA GLN A 274 -23.77 7.99 30.69
C GLN A 274 -23.82 9.49 31.03
N GLN A 275 -22.97 10.29 30.41
CA GLN A 275 -22.96 11.73 30.65
C GLN A 275 -24.25 12.42 30.18
N PHE A 276 -24.79 12.02 29.02
CA PHE A 276 -26.04 12.54 28.48
C PHE A 276 -27.21 12.26 29.44
N ASN A 277 -27.32 11.03 29.95
CA ASN A 277 -28.36 10.65 30.89
C ASN A 277 -28.24 11.39 32.22
N LEU A 278 -27.02 11.58 32.73
CA LEU A 278 -26.78 12.38 33.94
C LEU A 278 -27.19 13.85 33.74
N ASN A 279 -26.82 14.45 32.60
CA ASN A 279 -27.21 15.81 32.27
C ASN A 279 -28.74 15.95 32.11
N GLN A 280 -29.41 14.98 31.48
CA GLN A 280 -30.87 14.99 31.36
C GLN A 280 -31.56 14.86 32.72
N LYS A 281 -31.04 14.00 33.61
CA LYS A 281 -31.55 13.88 34.98
C LYS A 281 -31.40 15.20 35.74
N GLN A 282 -30.22 15.83 35.69
CA GLN A 282 -29.99 17.14 36.32
C GLN A 282 -30.89 18.23 35.72
N LEU A 283 -31.10 18.24 34.41
CA LEU A 283 -32.00 19.19 33.76
C LEU A 283 -33.45 19.00 34.23
N GLN A 284 -33.90 17.76 34.39
CA GLN A 284 -35.23 17.45 34.90
C GLN A 284 -35.40 17.85 36.37
N GLU A 285 -34.41 17.57 37.22
CA GLU A 285 -34.38 18.00 38.62
C GLU A 285 -34.41 19.54 38.72
N ASN A 286 -33.61 20.24 37.91
CA ASN A 286 -33.61 21.71 37.86
C ASN A 286 -34.96 22.28 37.39
N LYS A 287 -35.61 21.66 36.39
CA LYS A 287 -36.96 22.07 35.96
C LYS A 287 -37.97 21.95 37.10
N GLN A 288 -37.96 20.84 37.85
CA GLN A 288 -38.85 20.66 39.00
C GLN A 288 -38.60 21.72 40.09
N LEU A 289 -37.34 22.05 40.37
CA LEU A 289 -37.00 23.11 41.32
C LEU A 289 -37.51 24.47 40.85
N ILE A 290 -37.33 24.80 39.58
CA ILE A 290 -37.83 26.05 39.00
C ILE A 290 -39.36 26.11 39.05
N GLU A 291 -40.05 25.02 38.73
CA GLU A 291 -41.51 24.92 38.81
C GLU A 291 -42.03 25.14 40.24
N ASP A 292 -41.38 24.55 41.25
CA ASP A 292 -41.74 24.74 42.67
C ASP A 292 -41.51 26.19 43.12
N ILE A 293 -40.37 26.82 42.73
CA ILE A 293 -40.11 28.25 42.97
C ILE A 293 -41.22 29.12 42.35
N VAL A 294 -41.57 28.87 41.09
CA VAL A 294 -42.61 29.62 40.37
C VAL A 294 -43.96 29.47 41.06
N GLN A 295 -44.32 28.25 41.49
CA GLN A 295 -45.58 27.99 42.16
C GLN A 295 -45.68 28.73 43.51
N VAL A 296 -44.64 28.67 44.34
CA VAL A 296 -44.61 29.36 45.63
C VAL A 296 -44.61 30.88 45.45
N SER A 297 -43.85 31.39 44.48
CA SER A 297 -43.81 32.83 44.16
C SER A 297 -45.19 33.34 43.71
N LYS A 298 -45.92 32.54 42.93
CA LYS A 298 -47.30 32.88 42.51
C LYS A 298 -48.26 32.94 43.69
N LYS A 299 -48.24 31.93 44.57
CA LYS A 299 -49.07 31.91 45.79
C LYS A 299 -48.78 33.12 46.68
N LEU A 300 -47.50 33.46 46.83
CA LEU A 300 -47.08 34.64 47.58
C LEU A 300 -47.64 35.94 46.98
N ALA A 301 -47.58 36.09 45.66
CA ALA A 301 -48.15 37.24 44.96
C ALA A 301 -49.68 37.32 45.08
N GLU A 302 -50.37 36.19 45.20
CA GLU A 302 -51.82 36.09 45.45
C GLU A 302 -52.18 36.35 46.94
N GLY A 303 -51.19 36.57 47.80
CA GLY A 303 -51.38 36.86 49.22
C GLY A 303 -51.45 35.62 50.13
N ASP A 304 -51.19 34.43 49.60
CA ASP A 304 -51.10 33.20 50.40
C ASP A 304 -49.71 33.07 51.05
N LEU A 305 -49.60 33.60 52.27
CA LEU A 305 -48.38 33.55 53.09
C LEU A 305 -48.16 32.19 53.79
N ARG A 306 -48.95 31.16 53.48
CA ARG A 306 -48.78 29.80 54.00
C ARG A 306 -48.15 28.85 52.98
N ALA A 307 -47.77 29.34 51.81
CA ALA A 307 -47.07 28.57 50.79
C ALA A 307 -45.72 28.03 51.33
N THR A 308 -45.40 26.80 50.97
CA THR A 308 -44.16 26.12 51.38
C THR A 308 -43.49 25.46 50.19
N LEU A 309 -42.16 25.51 50.16
CA LEU A 309 -41.33 24.88 49.12
C LEU A 309 -41.24 23.38 49.42
N GLN A 310 -41.72 22.56 48.48
CA GLN A 310 -41.87 21.11 48.69
C GLN A 310 -40.70 20.30 48.11
N ALA A 311 -39.96 20.86 47.15
CA ALA A 311 -38.84 20.17 46.54
C ALA A 311 -37.58 20.14 47.43
N GLU A 312 -36.64 19.24 47.11
CA GLU A 312 -35.35 19.15 47.80
C GLU A 312 -34.30 20.05 47.11
N TYR A 313 -34.03 21.21 47.70
CA TYR A 313 -33.10 22.20 47.15
C TYR A 313 -31.65 21.90 47.56
N LYS A 314 -30.76 21.65 46.60
CA LYS A 314 -29.33 21.33 46.82
C LYS A 314 -28.42 22.39 46.19
N GLY A 315 -27.22 22.53 46.74
CA GLY A 315 -26.22 23.50 46.25
C GLY A 315 -26.78 24.93 46.25
N ASP A 316 -26.55 25.67 45.17
CA ASP A 316 -26.95 27.08 45.06
C ASP A 316 -28.47 27.29 45.15
N PHE A 317 -29.28 26.31 44.76
CA PHE A 317 -30.73 26.38 44.91
C PHE A 317 -31.19 26.45 46.38
N SER A 318 -30.39 25.94 47.33
CA SER A 318 -30.68 26.05 48.77
C SER A 318 -30.68 27.51 49.24
N GLN A 319 -29.83 28.35 48.66
CA GLN A 319 -29.79 29.78 48.97
C GLN A 319 -31.07 30.48 48.52
N ILE A 320 -31.60 30.10 47.34
CA ILE A 320 -32.88 30.62 46.82
C ILE A 320 -34.03 30.23 47.75
N LYS A 321 -34.07 28.97 48.19
CA LYS A 321 -35.06 28.50 49.17
C LYS A 321 -35.04 29.33 50.45
N ASN A 322 -33.86 29.48 51.06
CA ASN A 322 -33.71 30.23 52.31
C ASN A 322 -34.13 31.70 52.16
N ALA A 323 -33.80 32.33 51.03
CA ALA A 323 -34.20 33.71 50.74
C ALA A 323 -35.73 33.84 50.62
N LEU A 324 -36.40 32.91 49.92
CA LEU A 324 -37.86 32.87 49.80
C LEU A 324 -38.55 32.62 51.15
N GLU A 325 -38.04 31.68 51.95
CA GLU A 325 -38.56 31.40 53.30
C GLU A 325 -38.41 32.62 54.22
N THR A 326 -37.26 33.29 54.17
CA THR A 326 -37.03 34.52 54.94
C THR A 326 -37.99 35.63 54.52
N ALA A 327 -38.25 35.78 53.21
CA ALA A 327 -39.22 36.74 52.70
C ALA A 327 -40.65 36.41 53.17
N LEU A 328 -41.07 35.14 53.14
CA LEU A 328 -42.37 34.69 53.65
C LEU A 328 -42.54 35.00 55.15
N ILE A 329 -41.53 34.69 55.96
CA ILE A 329 -41.53 34.99 57.40
C ILE A 329 -41.62 36.49 57.63
N GLY A 330 -40.78 37.28 56.93
CA GLY A 330 -40.77 38.74 57.05
C GLY A 330 -42.11 39.39 56.66
N LEU A 331 -42.74 38.92 55.59
CA LEU A 331 -44.07 39.38 55.18
C LEU A 331 -45.14 39.00 56.19
N ASN A 332 -45.12 37.78 56.71
CA ASN A 332 -46.07 37.34 57.74
C ASN A 332 -45.95 38.19 59.02
N ILE A 333 -44.72 38.47 59.49
CA ILE A 333 -44.47 39.39 60.61
C ILE A 333 -45.04 40.80 60.29
N THR A 334 -44.84 41.29 59.07
CA THR A 334 -45.33 42.62 58.65
C THR A 334 -46.86 42.67 58.65
N ILE A 335 -47.54 41.64 58.16
CA ILE A 335 -49.01 41.53 58.20
C ILE A 335 -49.51 41.46 59.65
N TRP A 336 -48.86 40.68 60.52
CA TRP A 336 -49.22 40.63 61.94
C TRP A 336 -49.08 41.98 62.63
N LYS A 337 -47.97 42.69 62.41
CA LYS A 337 -47.78 44.06 62.92
C LYS A 337 -48.83 45.03 62.39
N THR A 338 -49.18 44.92 61.11
CA THR A 338 -50.22 45.76 60.49
C THR A 338 -51.59 45.50 61.13
N LYS A 339 -51.92 44.22 61.38
CA LYS A 339 -53.13 43.82 62.11
C LYS A 339 -53.14 44.37 63.53
N GLU A 340 -52.03 44.25 64.25
CA GLU A 340 -51.89 44.79 65.61
C GLU A 340 -52.13 46.31 65.65
N VAL A 341 -51.52 47.06 64.72
CA VAL A 341 -51.75 48.49 64.59
C VAL A 341 -53.22 48.79 64.25
N ALA A 342 -53.85 48.01 63.36
CA ALA A 342 -55.27 48.17 63.04
C ALA A 342 -56.18 47.91 64.25
N ASP A 343 -55.88 46.89 65.06
CA ASP A 343 -56.60 46.57 66.30
C ASP A 343 -56.43 47.71 67.32
N GLN A 344 -55.22 48.27 67.46
CA GLN A 344 -54.96 49.44 68.29
C GLN A 344 -55.75 50.67 67.82
N VAL A 345 -55.79 50.95 66.52
CA VAL A 345 -56.59 52.04 65.93
C VAL A 345 -58.08 51.83 66.22
N MET A 346 -58.60 50.61 66.10
CA MET A 346 -60.00 50.31 66.39
C MET A 346 -60.35 50.49 67.87
N GLN A 347 -59.43 50.15 68.79
CA GLN A 347 -59.57 50.48 70.21
C GLN A 347 -59.57 51.99 70.45
N LEU A 348 -58.67 52.73 69.80
CA LEU A 348 -58.62 54.20 69.86
C LEU A 348 -59.92 54.84 69.36
N ILE A 349 -60.48 54.35 68.25
CA ILE A 349 -61.78 54.83 67.73
C ILE A 349 -62.89 54.59 68.77
N THR A 350 -62.87 53.45 69.45
CA THR A 350 -63.84 53.13 70.51
C THR A 350 -63.68 54.08 71.70
N GLN A 351 -62.45 54.39 72.11
CA GLN A 351 -62.17 55.40 73.14
C GLN A 351 -62.62 56.80 72.72
N ILE A 352 -62.30 57.24 71.50
CA ILE A 352 -62.75 58.54 70.96
C ILE A 352 -64.27 58.63 70.95
N ARG A 353 -64.96 57.54 70.58
CA ARG A 353 -66.43 57.50 70.62
C ARG A 353 -66.96 57.68 72.05
N SER A 354 -66.32 57.03 73.04
CA SER A 354 -66.65 57.20 74.45
C SER A 354 -66.35 58.62 74.96
N ILE A 355 -65.20 59.19 74.60
CA ILE A 355 -64.86 60.59 74.91
C ILE A 355 -65.88 61.54 74.28
N GLY A 356 -66.27 61.31 73.02
CA GLY A 356 -67.29 62.09 72.33
C GLY A 356 -68.66 62.01 73.00
N GLN A 357 -69.07 60.83 73.49
CA GLN A 357 -70.30 60.66 74.28
C GLN A 357 -70.23 61.40 75.63
N ASN A 358 -69.11 61.27 76.35
CA ASN A 358 -68.91 61.97 77.62
C ASN A 358 -68.88 63.49 77.43
N LEU A 359 -68.27 63.98 76.35
CA LEU A 359 -68.23 65.40 76.01
C LEU A 359 -69.63 65.92 75.64
N ALA A 360 -70.40 65.16 74.87
CA ALA A 360 -71.79 65.51 74.57
C ALA A 360 -72.60 65.65 75.87
N SER A 361 -72.51 64.66 76.76
CA SER A 361 -73.18 64.71 78.08
C SER A 361 -72.69 65.86 78.96
N SER A 362 -71.38 66.16 78.95
CA SER A 362 -70.82 67.28 79.71
C SER A 362 -71.24 68.63 79.14
N THR A 363 -71.37 68.75 77.81
CA THR A 363 -71.86 69.96 77.13
C THR A 363 -73.34 70.18 77.42
N GLU A 364 -74.12 69.11 77.51
CA GLU A 364 -75.52 69.12 77.91
C GLU A 364 -75.66 69.60 79.38
N GLN A 365 -74.85 69.06 80.30
CA GLN A 365 -74.78 69.55 81.69
C GLN A 365 -74.32 71.01 81.78
N GLN A 366 -73.31 71.42 81.02
CA GLN A 366 -72.87 72.81 80.99
C GLN A 366 -73.97 73.74 80.47
N SER A 367 -74.70 73.32 79.43
CA SER A 367 -75.83 74.09 78.91
C SER A 367 -76.93 74.24 79.96
N ALA A 368 -77.26 73.16 80.69
CA ALA A 368 -78.22 73.19 81.78
C ALA A 368 -77.75 74.11 82.94
N ALA A 369 -76.47 74.05 83.32
CA ALA A 369 -75.91 74.96 84.33
C ALA A 369 -75.90 76.42 83.84
N MET A 370 -75.69 76.65 82.53
CA MET A 370 -75.79 77.98 81.92
C MET A 370 -77.22 78.50 81.97
N GLU A 371 -78.22 77.65 81.70
CA GLU A 371 -79.65 77.96 81.89
C GLU A 371 -79.95 78.30 83.34
N GLU A 372 -79.44 77.52 84.30
CA GLU A 372 -79.64 77.76 85.73
C GLU A 372 -78.98 79.06 86.21
N ILE A 373 -77.76 79.37 85.73
CA ILE A 373 -77.09 80.64 86.01
C ILE A 373 -77.85 81.80 85.39
N THR A 374 -78.33 81.65 84.15
CA THR A 374 -79.12 82.69 83.47
C THR A 374 -80.42 82.93 84.23
N SER A 375 -81.11 81.85 84.65
CA SER A 375 -82.30 81.91 85.50
C SER A 375 -82.01 82.58 86.85
N SER A 376 -80.90 82.25 87.51
CA SER A 376 -80.50 82.84 88.80
C SER A 376 -80.09 84.31 88.66
N LEU A 377 -79.51 84.69 87.52
CA LEU A 377 -79.24 86.09 87.18
C LEU A 377 -80.53 86.86 86.93
N GLU A 378 -81.50 86.30 86.20
CA GLU A 378 -82.83 86.88 86.04
C GLU A 378 -83.54 87.02 87.40
N GLU A 379 -83.42 86.04 88.29
CA GLU A 379 -84.02 86.06 89.63
C GLU A 379 -83.33 87.06 90.58
N SER A 380 -82.00 87.18 90.54
CA SER A 380 -81.26 88.21 91.29
C SER A 380 -81.59 89.62 90.80
N ASP A 381 -81.73 89.83 89.49
CA ASP A 381 -82.12 91.13 88.94
C ASP A 381 -83.59 91.48 89.30
N ALA A 382 -84.44 90.45 89.45
CA ALA A 382 -85.82 90.60 89.93
C ALA A 382 -85.93 90.87 91.44
N GLN A 383 -84.98 90.42 92.28
CA GLN A 383 -84.95 90.71 93.72
C GLN A 383 -84.38 92.09 94.08
N ILE A 384 -83.84 92.84 93.12
CA ILE A 384 -83.22 94.17 93.32
C ILE A 384 -84.17 95.35 92.94
N LYS A 385 -85.41 95.08 92.51
CA LYS A 385 -86.46 96.09 92.21
C LYS A 385 -87.63 96.02 93.18
#